data_AF-A0A7S2KF01-F1
#
_entry.id   AF-A0A7S2KF01-F1
#
_cell.length_a   1.000
_cell.length_b   1.000
_cell.length_c   1.000
_cell.angle_alpha   90.00
_cell.angle_beta   90.00
_cell.angle_gamma   90.00
#
_symmetry.space_group_name_H-M   'P 1'
#
loop_
_entity.id
_entity.type
_entity.pdbx_description
1 polymer ?
#
loop_
_entity_poly.entity_id
_entity_poly.type
_entity_poly.pdbx_seq_one_letter_code
_entity_poly.pdbx_strand_id
1 'polypeptide(L)'
;MPWKQKDLRLNEVQRAPQLARGAQLRVRGASAEEDYTRPPDYLKESELIELMDGHGIGTDASIPTHVQNIVDRRYCQVCGPGDDGSAGKPIPTEQQIYNMRRKDPHARIEMPASRHMVPSGLGLALICGVEKLDKELCEPGVRSFMERQVAQIADGSASQQDVLSQNLDLFKTKFLAFRDNIGQLEPLFRPKARGGGSYR
;
A
#
# COMPACT_ATOMS: atom_id res chain seq x y z
N MET A 1 5.25 17.59 9.98
CA MET A 1 4.99 19.04 10.14
C MET A 1 6.24 19.70 10.72
N PRO A 2 7.13 20.26 9.88
CA PRO A 2 8.42 20.78 10.31
C PRO A 2 8.33 22.05 11.18
N TRP A 3 7.19 22.76 11.17
CA TRP A 3 7.02 24.02 11.93
C TRP A 3 6.67 23.85 13.42
N LYS A 4 6.60 22.62 13.95
CA LYS A 4 6.46 22.40 15.40
C LYS A 4 7.83 22.17 16.02
N GLN A 5 8.61 23.24 16.14
CA GLN A 5 9.79 23.23 17.00
C GLN A 5 9.32 22.89 18.43
N LYS A 6 9.87 21.83 19.03
CA LYS A 6 9.43 21.33 20.36
C LYS A 6 9.62 22.39 21.47
N ASP A 7 10.47 23.38 21.22
CA ASP A 7 10.79 24.46 22.14
C ASP A 7 9.73 25.57 22.17
N LEU A 8 8.82 25.62 21.18
CA LEU A 8 7.90 26.73 20.96
C LEU A 8 6.62 26.68 21.83
N ARG A 9 6.49 25.72 22.77
CA ARG A 9 5.35 25.61 23.73
C ARG A 9 3.97 25.90 23.12
N LEU A 10 3.71 25.49 21.88
CA LEU A 10 2.52 25.86 21.09
C LEU A 10 1.18 25.36 21.66
N ASN A 11 1.21 24.47 22.67
CA ASN A 11 0.03 24.01 23.39
C ASN A 11 -0.27 24.86 24.64
N GLU A 12 0.62 25.77 25.03
CA GLU A 12 0.30 26.84 25.97
C GLU A 12 -0.33 27.98 25.17
N VAL A 13 -1.53 28.43 25.56
CA VAL A 13 -2.09 29.67 25.03
C VAL A 13 -1.26 30.83 25.58
N GLN A 14 -0.08 31.06 25.01
CA GLN A 14 0.67 32.27 25.25
C GLN A 14 -0.11 33.39 24.57
N ARG A 15 -0.76 34.24 25.37
CA ARG A 15 -1.39 35.46 24.87
C ARG A 15 -0.30 36.27 24.16
N ALA A 16 -0.38 36.34 22.83
CA ALA A 16 0.50 37.19 22.06
C ALA A 16 0.36 38.63 22.58
N PRO A 17 1.47 39.40 22.65
CA PRO A 17 1.39 40.80 23.06
C PRO A 17 0.45 41.56 22.12
N GLN A 18 -0.33 42.50 22.66
CA GLN A 18 -1.15 43.38 21.82
C GLN A 18 -0.24 44.32 21.04
N LEU A 19 -0.22 44.17 19.72
CA LEU A 19 0.58 44.99 18.81
C LEU A 19 -0.35 45.94 18.05
N ALA A 20 -0.04 47.22 18.08
CA ALA A 20 -0.70 48.22 17.24
C ALA A 20 -0.09 48.22 15.84
N ARG A 21 -0.89 48.51 14.81
CA ARG A 21 -0.39 48.71 13.44
C ARG A 21 0.68 49.80 13.44
N GLY A 22 1.89 49.48 12.97
CA GLY A 22 3.04 50.39 12.94
C GLY A 22 3.99 50.28 14.12
N ALA A 23 3.73 49.39 15.09
CA ALA A 23 4.67 49.10 16.17
C ALA A 23 6.02 48.56 15.63
N GLN A 24 7.13 49.15 16.08
CA GLN A 24 8.48 48.69 15.73
C GLN A 24 8.96 47.64 16.74
N LEU A 25 9.44 46.50 16.25
CA LEU A 25 9.96 45.41 17.08
C LEU A 25 11.42 45.12 16.73
N ARG A 26 12.22 44.79 17.74
CA ARG A 26 13.63 44.40 17.55
C ARG A 26 13.69 42.93 17.15
N VAL A 27 14.26 42.64 15.97
CA VAL A 27 14.53 41.26 15.54
C VAL A 27 15.55 40.63 16.49
N ARG A 28 15.17 39.52 17.14
CA ARG A 28 16.04 38.79 18.08
C ARG A 28 17.07 37.90 17.36
N GLY A 29 16.70 37.40 16.19
CA GLY A 29 17.54 36.59 15.33
C GLY A 29 16.81 36.30 14.03
N ALA A 30 17.57 36.05 12.97
CA ALA A 30 17.07 35.54 11.71
C ALA A 30 17.88 34.29 11.38
N SER A 31 17.19 33.16 11.16
CA SER A 31 17.79 31.92 10.67
C SER A 31 17.20 31.60 9.30
N ALA A 32 18.01 30.98 8.45
CA ALA A 32 17.57 30.32 7.23
C ALA A 32 17.71 28.82 7.45
N GLU A 33 16.62 28.08 7.28
CA GLU A 33 16.60 26.62 7.34
C GLU A 33 16.36 26.09 5.93
N GLU A 34 17.25 25.20 5.48
CA GLU A 34 17.07 24.44 4.24
C GLU A 34 16.62 23.02 4.61
N ASP A 35 15.55 22.56 3.97
CA ASP A 35 15.00 21.21 4.15
C ASP A 35 14.62 20.65 2.77
N TYR A 36 14.50 19.33 2.70
CA TYR A 36 14.17 18.60 1.48
C TYR A 36 12.87 17.82 1.69
N THR A 37 12.04 17.77 0.65
CA THR A 37 10.87 16.89 0.65
C THR A 37 11.32 15.43 0.64
N ARG A 38 10.66 14.60 1.44
CA ARG A 38 10.89 13.16 1.45
C ARG A 38 9.88 12.46 0.54
N PRO A 39 10.26 11.35 -0.12
CA PRO A 39 9.31 10.52 -0.82
C PRO A 39 8.26 9.98 0.17
N PRO A 40 7.04 9.65 -0.30
CA PRO A 40 6.05 9.01 0.55
C PRO A 40 6.53 7.63 0.99
N ASP A 41 6.14 7.23 2.18
CA ASP A 41 6.32 5.86 2.65
C ASP A 41 5.40 4.89 1.89
N TYR A 42 5.72 3.60 1.96
CA TYR A 42 4.80 2.56 1.52
C TYR A 42 3.47 2.64 2.27
N LEU A 43 2.40 2.10 1.68
CA LEU A 43 1.10 2.09 2.36
C LEU A 43 1.19 1.27 3.64
N LYS A 44 0.66 1.82 4.74
CA LYS A 44 0.36 1.02 5.93
C LYS A 44 -0.76 0.05 5.61
N GLU A 45 -0.81 -1.04 6.37
CA GLU A 45 -1.92 -1.99 6.29
C GLU A 45 -3.29 -1.31 6.55
N SER A 46 -3.35 -0.37 7.51
CA SER A 46 -4.56 0.42 7.77
C SER A 46 -4.94 1.33 6.60
N GLU A 47 -3.95 1.99 5.98
CA GLU A 47 -4.16 2.86 4.82
C GLU A 47 -4.63 2.04 3.61
N LEU A 48 -4.12 0.82 3.44
CA LEU A 48 -4.61 -0.10 2.41
C LEU A 48 -6.06 -0.53 2.68
N ILE A 49 -6.43 -0.82 3.93
CA ILE A 49 -7.81 -1.15 4.32
C ILE A 49 -8.73 0.04 4.03
N GLU A 50 -8.34 1.26 4.41
CA GLU A 50 -9.10 2.48 4.12
C GLU A 50 -9.27 2.70 2.61
N LEU A 51 -8.24 2.43 1.81
CA LEU A 51 -8.34 2.52 0.35
C LEU A 51 -9.27 1.45 -0.22
N MET A 52 -9.21 0.21 0.26
CA MET A 52 -10.11 -0.86 -0.19
C MET A 52 -11.57 -0.54 0.12
N ASP A 53 -11.84 -0.09 1.35
CA ASP A 53 -13.17 0.33 1.78
C ASP A 53 -13.67 1.54 0.98
N GLY A 54 -12.82 2.57 0.80
CA GLY A 54 -13.14 3.77 0.03
C GLY A 54 -13.42 3.50 -1.45
N HIS A 55 -12.84 2.44 -2.03
CA HIS A 55 -13.14 2.01 -3.41
C HIS A 55 -14.28 0.97 -3.48
N GLY A 56 -14.83 0.53 -2.35
CA GLY A 56 -15.90 -0.46 -2.29
C GLY A 56 -15.47 -1.84 -2.78
N ILE A 57 -14.26 -2.27 -2.43
CA ILE A 57 -13.75 -3.62 -2.70
C ILE A 57 -13.44 -4.35 -1.39
N GLY A 58 -13.69 -5.65 -1.35
CA GLY A 58 -13.56 -6.43 -0.13
C GLY A 58 -14.74 -6.25 0.85
N THR A 59 -15.92 -5.89 0.34
CA THR A 59 -17.17 -5.81 1.13
C THR A 59 -17.47 -7.14 1.85
N ASP A 60 -18.34 -7.07 2.86
CA ASP A 60 -18.72 -8.20 3.72
C ASP A 60 -17.54 -8.85 4.48
N ALA A 61 -16.78 -8.01 5.20
CA ALA A 61 -15.64 -8.42 6.03
C ALA A 61 -14.55 -9.23 5.30
N SER A 62 -14.42 -9.07 3.97
CA SER A 62 -13.49 -9.85 3.16
C SER A 62 -12.14 -9.15 2.90
N ILE A 63 -11.99 -7.85 3.25
CA ILE A 63 -10.72 -7.12 3.17
C ILE A 63 -9.53 -7.89 3.80
N PRO A 64 -9.60 -8.38 5.05
CA PRO A 64 -8.47 -9.06 5.68
C PRO A 64 -8.03 -10.31 4.90
N THR A 65 -8.99 -11.03 4.33
CA THR A 65 -8.74 -12.21 3.51
C THR A 65 -7.99 -11.86 2.24
N HIS A 66 -8.34 -10.76 1.56
CA HIS A 66 -7.65 -10.31 0.36
C HIS A 66 -6.22 -9.83 0.67
N VAL A 67 -6.04 -9.09 1.77
CA VAL A 67 -4.71 -8.65 2.23
C VAL A 67 -3.82 -9.84 2.59
N GLN A 68 -4.33 -10.83 3.32
CA GLN A 68 -3.56 -12.02 3.68
C GLN A 68 -3.17 -12.83 2.42
N ASN A 69 -4.07 -12.95 1.45
CA ASN A 69 -3.84 -13.68 0.21
C ASN A 69 -2.64 -13.17 -0.60
N ILE A 70 -2.42 -11.84 -0.66
CA ILE A 70 -1.29 -11.25 -1.39
C ILE A 70 0.04 -11.41 -0.63
N VAL A 71 -0.02 -11.46 0.70
CA VAL A 71 1.15 -11.72 1.55
C VAL A 71 1.58 -13.18 1.45
N ASP A 72 0.63 -14.11 1.54
CA ASP A 72 0.89 -15.55 1.44
C ASP A 72 1.48 -15.95 0.08
N ARG A 73 0.96 -15.33 -1.00
CA ARG A 73 1.48 -15.52 -2.37
C ARG A 73 2.80 -14.80 -2.65
N ARG A 74 3.37 -14.11 -1.66
CA ARG A 74 4.64 -13.37 -1.77
C ARG A 74 4.63 -12.25 -2.81
N TYR A 75 3.47 -11.67 -3.10
CA TYR A 75 3.38 -10.45 -3.91
C TYR A 75 3.69 -9.21 -3.09
N CYS A 76 3.42 -9.27 -1.80
CA CYS A 76 3.72 -8.23 -0.83
C CYS A 76 4.36 -8.85 0.42
N GLN A 77 5.13 -8.05 1.16
CA GLN A 77 5.69 -8.41 2.45
C GLN A 77 5.36 -7.33 3.46
N VAL A 78 5.03 -7.74 4.68
CA VAL A 78 4.75 -6.80 5.76
C VAL A 78 6.06 -6.44 6.45
N CYS A 79 6.40 -5.16 6.44
CA CYS A 79 7.62 -4.63 7.04
C CYS A 79 7.30 -3.62 8.15
N GLY A 80 8.26 -3.37 9.02
CA GLY A 80 8.24 -2.19 9.89
C GLY A 80 8.32 -0.88 9.10
N PRO A 81 8.27 0.28 9.76
CA PRO A 81 8.57 1.55 9.11
C PRO A 81 10.00 1.50 8.56
N GLY A 82 10.17 1.94 7.31
CA GLY A 82 11.48 2.25 6.76
C GLY A 82 11.81 3.72 6.95
N ASP A 83 13.07 4.05 6.74
CA ASP A 83 13.49 5.45 6.66
C ASP A 83 13.31 5.94 5.21
N ASP A 84 12.74 7.12 5.05
CA ASP A 84 12.71 7.87 3.78
C ASP A 84 12.14 7.08 2.58
N GLY A 85 10.96 6.45 2.73
CA GLY A 85 10.31 5.70 1.65
C GLY A 85 10.92 4.34 1.33
N SER A 86 11.91 3.88 2.11
CA SER A 86 12.50 2.55 1.96
C SER A 86 11.68 1.45 2.66
N ALA A 87 11.97 0.20 2.33
CA ALA A 87 11.37 -0.94 3.02
C ALA A 87 12.03 -1.11 4.40
N GLY A 88 11.23 -1.06 5.47
CA GLY A 88 11.70 -1.38 6.81
C GLY A 88 12.04 -2.86 7.00
N LYS A 89 12.42 -3.25 8.22
CA LYS A 89 12.73 -4.65 8.56
C LYS A 89 11.48 -5.55 8.34
N PRO A 90 11.61 -6.68 7.65
CA PRO A 90 10.49 -7.63 7.50
C PRO A 90 9.97 -8.10 8.85
N ILE A 91 8.64 -8.12 9.00
CA ILE A 91 7.99 -8.65 10.19
C ILE A 91 7.86 -10.16 10.02
N PRO A 92 8.42 -10.97 10.94
CA PRO A 92 8.32 -12.41 10.86
C PRO A 92 6.87 -12.87 11.04
N THR A 93 6.47 -13.90 10.29
CA THR A 93 5.14 -14.52 10.42
C THR A 93 5.01 -15.28 11.74
N GLU A 94 3.78 -15.59 12.15
CA GLU A 94 3.53 -16.40 13.36
C GLU A 94 4.29 -17.73 13.34
N GLN A 95 4.32 -18.42 12.19
CA GLN A 95 5.07 -19.66 12.01
C GLN A 95 6.58 -19.45 12.21
N GLN A 96 7.12 -18.33 11.72
CA GLN A 96 8.54 -17.98 11.89
C GLN A 96 8.84 -17.64 13.34
N ILE A 97 7.96 -16.88 14.00
CA ILE A 97 8.01 -16.56 15.43
C ILE A 97 8.04 -17.83 16.26
N TYR A 98 7.16 -18.79 15.97
CA TYR A 98 7.12 -20.08 16.64
C TYR A 98 8.45 -20.84 16.51
N ASN A 99 8.98 -20.97 15.30
CA ASN A 99 10.24 -21.67 15.05
C ASN A 99 11.44 -20.98 15.72
N MET A 100 11.46 -19.64 15.75
CA MET A 100 12.50 -18.87 16.44
C MET A 100 12.48 -19.11 17.95
N ARG A 101 11.30 -19.02 18.58
CA ARG A 101 11.12 -19.25 20.03
C ARG A 101 11.46 -20.68 20.44
N ARG A 102 11.22 -21.65 19.57
CA ARG A 102 11.59 -23.05 19.80
C ARG A 102 13.11 -23.25 19.83
N LYS A 103 13.86 -22.45 19.04
CA LYS A 103 15.33 -22.52 18.97
C LYS A 103 15.99 -21.71 20.08
N ASP A 104 15.44 -20.56 20.42
CA ASP A 104 15.88 -19.70 21.52
C ASP A 104 14.65 -19.13 22.25
N PRO A 105 14.30 -19.68 23.43
CA PRO A 105 13.15 -19.24 24.21
C PRO A 105 13.22 -17.77 24.67
N HIS A 106 14.42 -17.18 24.73
CA HIS A 106 14.64 -15.81 25.19
C HIS A 106 14.87 -14.80 24.05
N ALA A 107 14.73 -15.22 22.79
CA ALA A 107 14.88 -14.34 21.64
C ALA A 107 13.90 -13.15 21.72
N ARG A 108 14.43 -11.93 21.81
CA ARG A 108 13.64 -10.70 21.81
C ARG A 108 13.18 -10.38 20.39
N ILE A 109 11.87 -10.46 20.17
CA ILE A 109 11.24 -10.10 18.89
C ILE A 109 10.73 -8.67 19.01
N GLU A 110 11.45 -7.73 18.40
CA GLU A 110 11.01 -6.35 18.33
C GLU A 110 9.85 -6.23 17.35
N MET A 111 8.67 -5.88 17.88
CA MET A 111 7.53 -5.55 17.03
C MET A 111 7.66 -4.07 16.62
N PRO A 112 7.63 -3.75 15.32
CA PRO A 112 7.72 -2.38 14.87
C PRO A 112 6.49 -1.58 15.24
N ALA A 113 6.62 -0.25 15.31
CA ALA A 113 5.54 0.67 15.65
C ALA A 113 4.39 0.69 14.62
N SER A 114 4.64 0.24 13.38
CA SER A 114 3.69 0.27 12.28
C SER A 114 4.00 -0.79 11.23
N ARG A 115 2.95 -1.33 10.60
CA ARG A 115 3.03 -2.37 9.55
C ARG A 115 2.83 -1.73 8.18
N HIS A 116 3.83 -1.88 7.31
CA HIS A 116 3.85 -1.35 5.94
C HIS A 116 3.79 -2.48 4.92
N MET A 117 3.03 -2.28 3.86
CA MET A 117 2.82 -3.22 2.76
C MET A 117 3.85 -2.95 1.65
N VAL A 118 4.92 -3.74 1.62
CA VAL A 118 6.03 -3.56 0.67
C VAL A 118 5.91 -4.56 -0.49
N PRO A 119 5.69 -4.13 -1.75
CA PRO A 119 5.63 -5.02 -2.90
C PRO A 119 6.94 -5.78 -3.13
N SER A 120 6.85 -7.06 -3.49
CA SER A 120 8.01 -7.84 -3.92
C SER A 120 8.34 -7.57 -5.38
N GLY A 121 9.53 -7.98 -5.83
CA GLY A 121 9.88 -7.90 -7.26
C GLY A 121 8.92 -8.69 -8.16
N LEU A 122 8.38 -9.81 -7.67
CA LEU A 122 7.35 -10.58 -8.37
C LEU A 122 6.02 -9.82 -8.39
N GLY A 123 5.60 -9.24 -7.27
CA GLY A 123 4.37 -8.44 -7.19
C GLY A 123 4.39 -7.24 -8.14
N LEU A 124 5.52 -6.51 -8.17
CA LEU A 124 5.74 -5.39 -9.10
C LEU A 124 5.73 -5.85 -10.56
N ALA A 125 6.41 -6.95 -10.89
CA ALA A 125 6.41 -7.48 -12.26
C ALA A 125 5.01 -7.91 -12.73
N LEU A 126 4.22 -8.54 -11.84
CA LEU A 126 2.85 -8.93 -12.13
C LEU A 126 1.95 -7.73 -12.38
N ILE A 127 1.94 -6.73 -11.49
CA ILE A 127 1.05 -5.58 -11.65
C ILE A 127 1.44 -4.77 -12.90
N CYS A 128 2.72 -4.47 -13.10
CA CYS A 128 3.20 -3.75 -14.29
C CYS A 128 2.88 -4.51 -15.58
N GLY A 129 2.95 -5.84 -15.53
CA GLY A 129 2.62 -6.70 -16.66
C GLY A 129 1.14 -6.67 -16.99
N VAL A 130 0.29 -6.94 -16.01
CA VAL A 130 -1.16 -6.97 -16.19
C VAL A 130 -1.67 -5.60 -16.60
N GLU A 131 -1.19 -4.52 -15.96
CA GLU A 131 -1.59 -3.14 -16.27
C GLU A 131 -1.26 -2.75 -17.71
N LYS A 132 -0.12 -3.22 -18.23
CA LYS A 132 0.28 -3.00 -19.63
C LYS A 132 -0.66 -3.70 -20.62
N LEU A 133 -1.26 -4.82 -20.24
CA LEU A 133 -2.19 -5.59 -21.08
C LEU A 133 -3.62 -5.06 -20.97
N ASP A 134 -4.10 -4.84 -19.76
CA ASP A 134 -5.42 -4.32 -19.46
C ASP A 134 -5.40 -3.62 -18.09
N LYS A 135 -5.40 -2.29 -18.11
CA LYS A 135 -5.39 -1.44 -16.92
C LYS A 135 -6.59 -1.69 -16.01
N GLU A 136 -7.76 -2.01 -16.58
CA GLU A 136 -8.98 -2.23 -15.79
C GLU A 136 -8.91 -3.50 -14.94
N LEU A 137 -8.00 -4.45 -15.24
CA LEU A 137 -7.76 -5.62 -14.38
C LEU A 137 -7.01 -5.28 -13.09
N CYS A 138 -6.31 -4.14 -13.07
CA CYS A 138 -5.55 -3.65 -11.92
C CYS A 138 -6.31 -2.59 -11.12
N GLU A 139 -7.25 -1.89 -11.76
CA GLU A 139 -8.08 -0.88 -11.11
C GLU A 139 -9.27 -1.50 -10.32
N PRO A 140 -9.71 -0.87 -9.22
CA PRO A 140 -10.76 -1.43 -8.38
C PRO A 140 -12.17 -1.36 -9.01
N GLY A 141 -12.35 -0.61 -10.11
CA GLY A 141 -13.67 -0.30 -10.68
C GLY A 141 -14.49 -1.53 -11.07
N VAL A 142 -13.87 -2.49 -11.77
CA VAL A 142 -14.55 -3.73 -12.18
C VAL A 142 -14.97 -4.53 -10.94
N ARG A 143 -14.07 -4.66 -9.96
CA ARG A 143 -14.35 -5.42 -8.74
C ARG A 143 -15.43 -4.78 -7.88
N SER A 144 -15.37 -3.47 -7.70
CA SER A 144 -16.37 -2.68 -6.96
C SER A 144 -17.76 -2.82 -7.61
N PHE A 145 -17.82 -2.78 -8.95
CA PHE A 145 -19.05 -3.03 -9.67
C PHE A 145 -19.60 -4.44 -9.44
N MET A 146 -18.75 -5.47 -9.46
CA MET A 146 -19.17 -6.85 -9.15
C MET A 146 -19.71 -6.99 -7.72
N GLU A 147 -19.06 -6.40 -6.72
CA GLU A 147 -19.51 -6.49 -5.34
C GLU A 147 -20.86 -5.80 -5.13
N ARG A 148 -21.10 -4.66 -5.80
CA ARG A 148 -22.43 -4.03 -5.84
C ARG A 148 -23.48 -4.93 -6.48
N GLN A 149 -23.17 -5.62 -7.57
CA GLN A 149 -24.11 -6.56 -8.18
C GLN A 149 -24.44 -7.73 -7.24
N VAL A 150 -23.47 -8.23 -6.46
CA VAL A 150 -23.74 -9.25 -5.44
C VAL A 150 -24.68 -8.73 -4.36
N ALA A 151 -24.50 -7.48 -3.91
CA ALA A 151 -25.43 -6.83 -2.99
C ALA A 151 -26.85 -6.69 -3.58
N GLN A 152 -26.95 -6.32 -4.86
CA GLN A 152 -28.23 -6.24 -5.58
C GLN A 152 -28.93 -7.60 -5.76
N ILE A 153 -28.17 -8.70 -5.84
CA ILE A 153 -28.76 -10.03 -5.81
C ILE A 153 -29.30 -10.34 -4.40
N ALA A 154 -28.55 -9.97 -3.35
CA ALA A 154 -28.94 -10.22 -1.97
C ALA A 154 -30.21 -9.43 -1.55
N ASP A 155 -30.40 -8.22 -2.08
CA ASP A 155 -31.61 -7.40 -1.84
C ASP A 155 -32.78 -7.69 -2.81
N GLY A 156 -32.56 -8.54 -3.82
CA GLY A 156 -33.55 -8.94 -4.82
C GLY A 156 -33.77 -7.95 -5.96
N SER A 157 -32.96 -6.89 -6.08
CA SER A 157 -33.02 -5.92 -7.17
C SER A 157 -32.35 -6.37 -8.47
N ALA A 158 -31.55 -7.44 -8.45
CA ALA A 158 -30.93 -8.04 -9.62
C ALA A 158 -31.08 -9.57 -9.69
N SER A 159 -31.20 -10.09 -10.91
CA SER A 159 -31.21 -11.53 -11.19
C SER A 159 -29.81 -12.11 -11.16
N GLN A 160 -29.60 -13.19 -10.39
CA GLN A 160 -28.34 -13.92 -10.34
C GLN A 160 -27.90 -14.41 -11.73
N GLN A 161 -28.85 -14.88 -12.56
CA GLN A 161 -28.54 -15.43 -13.89
C GLN A 161 -27.99 -14.34 -14.82
N ASP A 162 -28.61 -13.17 -14.83
CA ASP A 162 -28.23 -12.05 -15.69
C ASP A 162 -26.86 -11.49 -15.28
N VAL A 163 -26.66 -11.26 -13.98
CA VAL A 163 -25.38 -10.82 -13.41
C VAL A 163 -24.26 -11.81 -13.73
N LEU A 164 -24.54 -13.11 -13.59
CA LEU A 164 -23.54 -14.14 -13.87
C LEU A 164 -23.15 -14.16 -15.35
N SER A 165 -24.14 -14.15 -16.25
CA SER A 165 -23.89 -14.16 -17.70
C SER A 165 -23.06 -12.94 -18.11
N GLN A 166 -23.46 -11.75 -17.64
CA GLN A 166 -22.76 -10.49 -17.94
C GLN A 166 -21.30 -10.53 -17.48
N ASN A 167 -21.04 -10.98 -16.25
CA ASN A 167 -19.67 -11.03 -15.73
C ASN A 167 -18.83 -12.10 -16.43
N LEU A 168 -19.39 -13.27 -16.74
CA LEU A 168 -18.67 -14.31 -17.48
C LEU A 168 -18.28 -13.83 -18.88
N ASP A 169 -19.18 -13.16 -19.60
CA ASP A 169 -18.90 -12.64 -20.93
C ASP A 169 -17.84 -11.53 -20.90
N LEU A 170 -17.90 -10.64 -19.89
CA LEU A 170 -16.90 -9.61 -19.65
C LEU A 170 -15.50 -10.22 -19.43
N PHE A 171 -15.37 -11.15 -18.46
CA PHE A 171 -14.08 -11.75 -18.14
C PHE A 171 -13.57 -12.70 -19.22
N LYS A 172 -14.46 -13.38 -19.96
CA LYS A 172 -14.08 -14.18 -21.13
C LYS A 172 -13.46 -13.31 -22.21
N THR A 173 -14.06 -12.16 -22.50
CA THR A 173 -13.54 -11.21 -23.49
C THR A 173 -12.17 -10.68 -23.07
N LYS A 174 -12.04 -10.23 -21.81
CA LYS A 174 -10.76 -9.77 -21.25
C LYS A 174 -9.70 -10.88 -21.27
N PHE A 175 -10.06 -12.11 -20.91
CA PHE A 175 -9.14 -13.25 -20.91
C PHE A 175 -8.61 -13.57 -22.32
N LEU A 176 -9.47 -13.55 -23.34
CA LEU A 176 -9.04 -13.78 -24.73
C LEU A 176 -8.06 -12.70 -25.18
N ALA A 177 -8.37 -11.44 -24.92
CA ALA A 177 -7.48 -10.31 -25.22
C ALA A 177 -6.14 -10.41 -24.46
N PHE A 178 -6.19 -10.78 -23.18
CA PHE A 178 -5.01 -10.98 -22.34
C PHE A 178 -4.12 -12.11 -22.90
N ARG A 179 -4.72 -13.26 -23.23
CA ARG A 179 -4.03 -14.42 -23.80
C ARG A 179 -3.33 -14.07 -25.11
N ASP A 180 -4.03 -13.38 -25.99
CA ASP A 180 -3.50 -13.05 -27.32
C ASP A 180 -2.33 -12.06 -27.25
N ASN A 181 -2.23 -11.29 -26.15
CA ASN A 181 -1.15 -10.32 -25.91
C ASN A 181 -0.13 -10.75 -24.85
N ILE A 182 -0.22 -11.98 -24.31
CA ILE A 182 0.60 -12.42 -23.18
C ILE A 182 2.12 -12.36 -23.45
N GLY A 183 2.53 -12.46 -24.72
CA GLY A 183 3.94 -12.32 -25.13
C GLY A 183 4.58 -10.98 -24.73
N GLN A 184 3.78 -9.94 -24.48
CA GLN A 184 4.28 -8.65 -23.99
C GLN A 184 4.82 -8.72 -22.55
N LEU A 185 4.51 -9.79 -21.79
CA LEU A 185 4.98 -10.02 -20.42
C LEU A 185 6.37 -10.65 -20.35
N GLU A 186 6.82 -11.34 -21.41
CA GLU A 186 8.09 -12.08 -21.40
C GLU A 186 9.30 -11.27 -20.91
N PRO A 187 9.46 -9.98 -21.26
CA PRO A 187 10.60 -9.19 -20.78
C PRO A 187 10.63 -9.00 -19.27
N LEU A 188 9.46 -8.99 -18.60
CA LEU A 188 9.34 -8.78 -17.15
C LEU A 188 9.74 -10.02 -16.35
N PHE A 189 9.53 -11.21 -16.93
CA PHE A 189 9.79 -12.50 -16.27
C PHE A 189 11.04 -13.21 -16.78
N ARG A 190 11.78 -12.62 -17.74
CA ARG A 190 13.04 -13.17 -18.20
C ARG A 190 14.04 -13.21 -17.03
N PRO A 191 14.69 -14.37 -16.75
CA PRO A 191 15.74 -14.44 -15.76
C PRO A 191 16.81 -13.41 -16.10
N LYS A 192 17.11 -12.50 -15.17
CA LYS A 192 18.31 -11.66 -15.30
C LYS A 192 19.49 -12.62 -15.39
N ALA A 193 20.17 -12.64 -16.54
CA ALA A 193 21.40 -13.40 -16.69
C ALA A 193 22.30 -13.03 -15.50
N ARG A 194 22.84 -14.04 -14.81
CA ARG A 194 23.85 -13.85 -13.76
C ARG A 194 25.14 -13.35 -14.43
N GLY A 195 25.12 -12.11 -14.91
CA GLY A 195 26.30 -11.38 -15.34
C GLY A 195 26.98 -10.84 -14.10
N GLY A 196 28.15 -11.38 -13.79
CA GLY A 196 29.04 -10.84 -12.77
C GLY A 196 29.32 -9.37 -13.05
N GLY A 197 28.98 -8.51 -12.09
CA GLY A 197 29.20 -7.08 -12.17
C GLY A 197 29.50 -6.58 -10.77
N SER A 198 30.78 -6.58 -10.43
CA SER A 198 31.37 -5.86 -9.31
C SER A 198 30.82 -4.44 -9.27
N TYR A 199 30.23 -4.02 -8.16
CA TYR A 199 30.07 -2.60 -7.87
C TYR A 199 31.47 -1.99 -7.70
N ARG A 200 31.80 -1.01 -8.53
CA ARG A 200 32.72 0.09 -8.25
C ARG A 200 31.94 1.37 -8.45
#